data_AF-A0A9D0ACG5-F1
#
_entry.id   AF-A0A9D0ACG5-F1
#
_cell.length_a   1.000
_cell.length_b   1.000
_cell.length_c   1.000
_cell.angle_alpha   90.00
_cell.angle_beta   90.00
_cell.angle_gamma   90.00
#
_symmetry.space_group_name_H-M   'P 1'
#
loop_
_entity.id
_entity.type
_entity.pdbx_description
1 polymer ?
#
loop_
_entity_poly.entity_id
_entity_poly.type
_entity_poly.pdbx_seq_one_letter_code
_entity_poly.pdbx_strand_id
1 'polypeptide(L)'
;MSRPQRILFYCPAIILVLFVCGMFTSRAATTQKDISPAVVAEDGRVALPLTPGERSWLTGHQTVRVAFDGYFPPYSFLSDTGRYKGLAVDIFKILADRTGITFVPFDKPLWKDLFAAAKRREVDVVATMGHRPEREQWFVFTRPYIFKSMMIMI
;
A
#
# COMPACT_ATOMS: atom_id res chain seq x y z
N MET A 1 32.69 63.38 -31.95
CA MET A 1 33.91 63.76 -31.22
C MET A 1 34.17 62.69 -30.17
N SER A 2 35.39 62.10 -30.17
CA SER A 2 35.98 61.12 -29.24
C SER A 2 35.51 59.65 -29.24
N ARG A 3 36.43 58.75 -29.68
CA ARG A 3 36.43 57.26 -29.54
C ARG A 3 37.19 56.86 -28.26
N PRO A 4 37.06 55.61 -27.76
CA PRO A 4 38.09 54.56 -28.01
C PRO A 4 37.47 53.14 -28.24
N GLN A 5 37.92 52.30 -29.18
CA GLN A 5 39.10 51.38 -29.25
C GLN A 5 39.04 50.15 -28.32
N ARG A 6 39.07 48.95 -28.93
CA ARG A 6 39.05 47.57 -28.36
C ARG A 6 40.47 47.15 -27.96
N ILE A 7 40.65 46.18 -27.04
CA ILE A 7 41.71 45.14 -27.05
C ILE A 7 41.38 44.04 -26.03
N LEU A 8 41.62 42.79 -26.44
CA LEU A 8 41.47 41.52 -25.72
C LEU A 8 42.89 41.01 -25.41
N PHE A 9 43.21 40.54 -24.19
CA PHE A 9 44.36 39.65 -23.94
C PHE A 9 44.12 38.75 -22.71
N TYR A 10 44.12 37.45 -22.96
CA TYR A 10 44.20 36.33 -22.00
C TYR A 10 45.62 36.23 -21.41
N CYS A 11 45.78 35.89 -20.13
CA CYS A 11 46.95 35.11 -19.65
C CYS A 11 46.65 34.45 -18.28
N PRO A 12 47.20 33.26 -18.01
CA PRO A 12 46.63 32.23 -17.14
C PRO A 12 47.19 32.26 -15.71
N ALA A 13 46.32 32.18 -14.70
CA ALA A 13 46.71 31.86 -13.31
C ALA A 13 45.72 30.89 -12.66
N ILE A 14 45.25 29.93 -13.47
CA ILE A 14 44.82 28.62 -12.98
C ILE A 14 46.08 27.94 -12.43
N ILE A 15 45.96 27.21 -11.31
CA ILE A 15 47.01 26.53 -10.52
C ILE A 15 47.46 27.34 -9.28
N LEU A 16 46.54 27.66 -8.35
CA LEU A 16 46.88 27.70 -6.91
C LEU A 16 45.64 27.77 -5.97
N VAL A 17 44.57 27.01 -6.21
CA VAL A 17 43.42 26.92 -5.27
C VAL A 17 43.10 25.46 -4.96
N LEU A 18 44.12 24.71 -4.52
CA LEU A 18 43.99 23.30 -4.15
C LEU A 18 44.49 22.99 -2.72
N PHE A 19 44.61 23.97 -1.82
CA PHE A 19 45.22 23.68 -0.52
C PHE A 19 44.71 24.49 0.68
N VAL A 20 43.41 24.40 1.00
CA VAL A 20 42.86 24.53 2.38
C VAL A 20 41.53 23.74 2.39
N CYS A 21 41.51 22.41 2.45
CA CYS A 21 41.60 21.59 3.67
C CYS A 21 40.87 22.18 4.88
N GLY A 22 39.75 21.54 5.23
CA GLY A 22 39.23 21.55 6.59
C GLY A 22 38.38 22.76 6.97
N MET A 23 37.09 22.69 6.66
CA MET A 23 35.96 23.09 7.53
C MET A 23 34.67 22.95 6.71
N PHE A 24 33.60 22.46 7.33
CA PHE A 24 32.32 22.05 6.73
C PHE A 24 32.20 20.60 6.25
N THR A 25 32.52 19.69 7.17
CA THR A 25 31.62 18.56 7.43
C THR A 25 30.25 19.11 7.86
N SER A 26 29.26 19.10 6.98
CA SER A 26 27.85 19.14 7.40
C SER A 26 27.04 18.12 6.63
N ARG A 27 26.58 17.14 7.41
CA ARG A 27 25.74 16.00 7.05
C ARG A 27 24.32 16.52 6.84
N ALA A 28 23.89 16.69 5.58
CA ALA A 28 22.52 17.03 5.27
C ALA A 28 21.68 15.75 5.10
N ALA A 29 21.10 15.34 6.23
CA ALA A 29 19.83 14.65 6.43
C ALA A 29 19.28 13.75 5.31
N THR A 30 19.46 12.45 5.49
CA THR A 30 18.54 11.42 4.99
C THR A 30 17.16 11.67 5.60
N THR A 31 16.13 11.91 4.78
CA THR A 31 14.73 11.89 5.21
C THR A 31 14.35 10.43 5.54
N GLN A 32 14.66 10.02 6.76
CA GLN A 32 14.19 8.80 7.38
C GLN A 32 12.67 8.95 7.59
N LYS A 33 11.88 8.41 6.66
CA LYS A 33 10.44 8.23 6.84
C LYS A 33 10.22 7.44 8.13
N ASP A 34 9.62 8.08 9.12
CA ASP A 34 9.37 7.54 10.45
C ASP A 34 8.67 6.17 10.37
N ILE A 35 9.46 5.11 10.49
CA ILE A 35 8.94 3.80 10.85
C ILE A 35 8.81 3.87 12.37
N SER A 36 7.65 4.34 12.83
CA SER A 36 7.30 4.25 14.25
C SER A 36 7.52 2.81 14.71
N PRO A 37 8.21 2.59 15.84
CA PRO A 37 8.47 1.24 16.31
C PRO A 37 7.13 0.56 16.52
N ALA A 38 6.99 -0.62 15.93
CA ALA A 38 5.93 -1.56 16.21
C ALA A 38 5.79 -1.69 17.73
N VAL A 39 4.70 -1.15 18.29
CA VAL A 39 4.39 -1.33 19.71
C VAL A 39 4.08 -2.81 19.88
N VAL A 40 4.97 -3.55 20.52
CA VAL A 40 4.74 -4.97 20.81
C VAL A 40 3.76 -5.03 21.98
N ALA A 41 2.58 -5.57 21.74
CA ALA A 41 1.61 -5.86 22.79
C ALA A 41 2.15 -6.98 23.70
N GLU A 42 1.69 -7.01 24.96
CA GLU A 42 2.11 -7.94 26.01
C GLU A 42 2.00 -9.43 25.62
N ASP A 43 1.20 -9.76 24.60
CA ASP A 43 1.00 -11.12 24.07
C ASP A 43 1.99 -11.51 22.95
N GLY A 44 3.04 -10.72 22.73
CA GLY A 44 4.03 -10.93 21.66
C GLY A 44 3.53 -10.54 20.27
N ARG A 45 2.35 -9.93 20.15
CA ARG A 45 1.82 -9.46 18.87
C ARG A 45 2.23 -8.02 18.62
N VAL A 46 2.55 -7.70 17.37
CA VAL A 46 2.74 -6.30 16.97
C VAL A 46 1.37 -5.61 16.97
N ALA A 47 1.18 -4.65 17.87
CA ALA A 47 0.01 -3.79 17.88
C ALA A 47 -0.03 -2.96 16.60
N LEU A 48 -1.22 -2.87 15.99
CA LEU A 48 -1.41 -2.07 14.80
C LEU A 48 -1.29 -0.58 15.17
N PRO A 49 -0.51 0.23 14.42
CA PRO A 49 -0.36 1.66 14.67
C PRO A 49 -1.61 2.42 14.19
N LEU A 50 -2.74 2.20 14.87
CA LEU A 50 -4.01 2.85 14.56
C LEU A 50 -4.08 4.22 15.22
N THR A 51 -4.54 5.20 14.45
CA THR A 51 -4.88 6.53 14.94
C THR A 51 -6.06 6.47 15.93
N PRO A 52 -6.23 7.48 16.79
CA PRO A 52 -7.40 7.54 17.68
C PRO A 52 -8.73 7.48 16.92
N GLY A 53 -8.80 8.11 15.74
CA GLY A 53 -9.98 8.10 14.88
C GLY A 53 -10.31 6.69 14.36
N GLU A 54 -9.30 5.95 13.90
CA GLU A 54 -9.49 4.56 13.44
C GLU A 54 -9.92 3.63 14.58
N ARG A 55 -9.34 3.77 15.78
CA ARG A 55 -9.77 2.99 16.95
C ARG A 55 -11.22 3.27 17.31
N SER A 56 -11.63 4.54 17.31
CA SER A 56 -13.02 4.94 17.53
C SER A 56 -13.95 4.42 16.43
N TRP A 57 -13.50 4.40 15.17
CA TRP A 57 -14.28 3.81 14.09
C TRP A 57 -14.50 2.31 14.30
N LEU A 58 -13.47 1.58 14.74
CA LEU A 58 -13.55 0.14 15.00
C LEU A 58 -14.54 -0.22 16.12
N THR A 59 -14.71 0.62 17.14
CA THR A 59 -15.70 0.34 18.20
C THR A 59 -17.14 0.36 17.67
N GLY A 60 -17.42 1.18 16.66
CA GLY A 60 -18.74 1.28 16.02
C GLY A 60 -18.97 0.35 14.82
N HIS A 61 -17.91 -0.21 14.23
CA HIS A 61 -17.97 -0.99 12.98
C HIS A 61 -17.37 -2.38 13.13
N GLN A 62 -18.00 -3.19 13.98
CA GLN A 62 -17.48 -4.53 14.30
C GLN A 62 -17.77 -5.58 13.22
N THR A 63 -18.64 -5.31 12.25
CA THR A 63 -18.97 -6.26 11.18
C THR A 63 -18.70 -5.65 9.81
N VAL A 64 -17.91 -6.34 8.99
CA VAL A 64 -17.56 -5.92 7.64
C VAL A 64 -17.90 -7.05 6.67
N ARG A 65 -18.69 -6.76 5.63
CA ARG A 65 -19.08 -7.71 4.59
C ARG A 65 -18.01 -7.77 3.51
N VAL A 66 -17.51 -8.98 3.26
CA VAL A 66 -16.38 -9.21 2.35
C VAL A 66 -16.81 -10.08 1.18
N ALA A 67 -16.59 -9.57 -0.03
CA ALA A 67 -16.72 -10.31 -1.26
C ALA A 67 -15.45 -11.14 -1.51
N PHE A 68 -15.58 -12.47 -1.36
CA PHE A 68 -14.58 -13.45 -1.77
C PHE A 68 -15.02 -14.11 -3.07
N ASP A 69 -14.15 -14.10 -4.08
CA ASP A 69 -14.41 -14.89 -5.30
C ASP A 69 -14.37 -16.37 -4.94
N GLY A 70 -15.42 -17.12 -5.28
CA GLY A 70 -15.53 -18.55 -5.00
C GLY A 70 -14.80 -19.44 -6.00
N TYR A 71 -14.28 -18.88 -7.09
CA TYR A 71 -13.72 -19.64 -8.22
C TYR A 71 -12.32 -19.14 -8.62
N PHE A 72 -11.57 -18.54 -7.69
CA PHE A 72 -10.26 -17.97 -7.98
C PHE A 72 -9.12 -18.58 -7.13
N PRO A 73 -8.87 -19.91 -7.27
CA PRO A 73 -7.72 -20.53 -6.61
C PRO A 73 -6.40 -19.97 -7.17
N PRO A 74 -5.32 -19.92 -6.35
CA PRO A 74 -5.27 -20.29 -4.93
C PRO A 74 -5.65 -19.13 -3.97
N TYR A 75 -6.22 -18.04 -4.48
CA TYR A 75 -6.38 -16.79 -3.73
C TYR A 75 -7.64 -16.75 -2.88
N SER A 76 -8.80 -17.00 -3.49
CA SER A 76 -10.07 -17.20 -2.79
C SER A 76 -10.89 -18.18 -3.60
N PHE A 77 -11.43 -19.21 -2.95
CA PHE A 77 -12.28 -20.19 -3.61
C PHE A 77 -13.13 -20.94 -2.58
N LEU A 78 -14.23 -21.53 -3.04
CA LEU A 78 -15.03 -22.44 -2.26
C LEU A 78 -14.36 -23.82 -2.23
N SER A 79 -14.21 -24.38 -1.03
CA SER A 79 -13.87 -25.80 -0.87
C SER A 79 -15.08 -26.70 -1.13
N ASP A 80 -14.86 -28.01 -1.21
CA ASP A 80 -15.91 -29.02 -1.38
C ASP A 80 -16.99 -28.97 -0.29
N THR A 81 -16.65 -28.41 0.87
CA THR A 81 -17.57 -28.19 2.00
C THR A 81 -18.37 -26.88 1.92
N GLY A 82 -18.25 -26.12 0.83
CA GLY A 82 -18.89 -24.81 0.66
C GLY A 82 -18.26 -23.68 1.49
N ARG A 83 -17.13 -23.92 2.16
CA ARG A 83 -16.41 -22.90 2.93
C ARG A 83 -15.35 -22.21 2.07
N TYR A 84 -15.27 -20.88 2.15
CA TYR A 84 -14.19 -20.12 1.54
C TYR A 84 -12.82 -20.50 2.13
N LYS A 85 -11.84 -20.70 1.23
CA LYS A 85 -10.43 -20.94 1.53
C LYS A 85 -9.54 -20.15 0.56
N GLY A 86 -8.24 -20.12 0.84
CA GLY A 86 -7.24 -19.48 0.00
C GLY A 86 -6.51 -18.34 0.71
N LEU A 87 -5.45 -17.84 0.07
CA LEU A 87 -4.55 -16.83 0.62
C LEU A 87 -5.28 -15.59 1.15
N ALA A 88 -6.24 -15.06 0.39
CA ALA A 88 -6.99 -13.87 0.79
C ALA A 88 -7.85 -14.14 2.03
N VAL A 89 -8.48 -15.32 2.11
CA VAL A 89 -9.30 -15.71 3.26
C VAL A 89 -8.45 -15.78 4.53
N ASP A 90 -7.24 -16.35 4.44
CA ASP A 90 -6.34 -16.46 5.58
C ASP A 90 -5.79 -15.11 6.04
N ILE A 91 -5.55 -14.18 5.11
CA ILE A 91 -5.18 -12.81 5.47
C ILE A 91 -6.32 -12.10 6.22
N PHE A 92 -7.57 -12.27 5.79
CA PHE A 92 -8.71 -11.69 6.50
C PHE A 92 -8.92 -12.29 7.89
N LYS A 93 -8.57 -13.58 8.12
CA LYS A 93 -8.55 -14.15 9.47
C LYS A 93 -7.51 -13.47 10.36
N ILE A 94 -6.29 -13.28 9.85
CA ILE A 94 -5.24 -12.56 10.59
C ILE A 94 -5.67 -11.12 10.89
N LEU A 95 -6.35 -10.45 9.95
CA LEU A 95 -6.91 -9.12 10.17
C LEU A 95 -7.99 -9.15 11.26
N ALA A 96 -8.89 -10.14 11.26
CA ALA A 96 -9.92 -10.29 12.29
C ALA A 96 -9.28 -10.43 13.67
N ASP A 97 -8.31 -11.33 13.80
CA ASP A 97 -7.61 -11.59 15.06
C ASP A 97 -6.88 -10.36 15.61
N ARG A 98 -6.36 -9.49 14.72
CA ARG A 98 -5.62 -8.28 15.11
C ARG A 98 -6.48 -7.05 15.35
N THR A 99 -7.67 -6.99 14.75
CA THR A 99 -8.53 -5.80 14.79
C THR A 99 -9.80 -5.99 15.63
N GLY A 100 -10.17 -7.25 15.91
CA GLY A 100 -11.45 -7.59 16.53
C GLY A 100 -12.65 -7.48 15.59
N ILE A 101 -12.43 -7.17 14.30
CA ILE A 101 -13.50 -7.09 13.31
C ILE A 101 -13.99 -8.49 12.94
N THR A 102 -15.30 -8.64 12.87
CA THR A 102 -15.96 -9.81 12.28
C THR A 102 -16.13 -9.60 10.78
N PHE A 103 -15.41 -10.38 9.98
CA PHE A 103 -15.59 -10.41 8.54
C PHE A 103 -16.64 -11.45 8.14
N VAL A 104 -17.71 -10.99 7.49
CA VAL A 104 -18.81 -11.86 7.02
C VAL A 104 -18.71 -12.00 5.51
N PRO A 105 -18.56 -13.22 4.97
CA PRO A 105 -18.56 -13.44 3.53
C PRO A 105 -19.90 -13.04 2.90
N PHE A 106 -19.84 -12.40 1.72
CA PHE A 106 -21.01 -12.21 0.88
C PHE A 106 -21.49 -13.55 0.29
N ASP A 107 -22.79 -13.66 0.08
CA ASP A 107 -23.49 -14.89 -0.28
C ASP A 107 -23.22 -15.36 -1.72
N LYS A 108 -22.94 -14.45 -2.64
CA LYS A 108 -22.69 -14.79 -4.05
C LYS A 108 -21.22 -15.06 -4.33
N PRO A 109 -20.85 -16.23 -4.90
CA PRO A 109 -19.44 -16.58 -5.14
C PRO A 109 -18.90 -16.09 -6.49
N LEU A 110 -19.75 -15.69 -7.43
CA LEU A 110 -19.33 -15.35 -8.79
C LEU A 110 -18.78 -13.92 -8.87
N TRP A 111 -17.59 -13.75 -9.45
CA TRP A 111 -16.94 -12.44 -9.65
C TRP A 111 -17.87 -11.35 -10.19
N LYS A 112 -18.69 -11.67 -11.21
CA LYS A 112 -19.62 -10.71 -11.82
C LYS A 112 -20.61 -10.12 -10.80
N ASP A 113 -21.09 -10.96 -9.89
CA ASP A 113 -22.11 -10.60 -8.90
C ASP A 113 -21.46 -9.82 -7.76
N LEU A 114 -20.25 -10.22 -7.37
CA LEU A 114 -19.41 -9.50 -6.39
C LEU A 114 -19.09 -8.08 -6.85
N PHE A 115 -18.64 -7.94 -8.10
CA PHE A 115 -18.29 -6.64 -8.66
C PHE A 115 -19.53 -5.72 -8.74
N ALA A 116 -20.67 -6.27 -9.16
CA ALA A 116 -21.92 -5.52 -9.22
C ALA A 116 -22.42 -5.13 -7.81
N ALA A 117 -22.36 -6.05 -6.84
CA ALA A 117 -22.71 -5.79 -5.45
C ALA A 117 -21.81 -4.71 -4.82
N ALA A 118 -20.51 -4.76 -5.09
CA ALA A 118 -19.55 -3.76 -4.63
C ALA A 118 -19.86 -2.37 -5.20
N LYS A 119 -20.19 -2.27 -6.50
CA LYS A 119 -20.64 -1.00 -7.10
C LYS A 119 -21.91 -0.45 -6.45
N ARG A 120 -22.80 -1.32 -5.99
CA ARG A 120 -24.03 -0.96 -5.28
C ARG A 120 -23.84 -0.78 -3.76
N ARG A 121 -22.60 -0.91 -3.24
CA ARG A 121 -22.27 -0.84 -1.80
C ARG A 121 -23.01 -1.89 -0.95
N GLU A 122 -23.33 -3.03 -1.55
CA GLU A 122 -23.88 -4.20 -0.84
C GLU A 122 -22.80 -5.03 -0.13
N VAL A 123 -21.53 -4.77 -0.45
CA VAL A 123 -20.36 -5.30 0.24
C VAL A 123 -19.41 -4.16 0.57
N ASP A 124 -18.66 -4.31 1.64
CA ASP A 124 -17.76 -3.25 2.14
C ASP A 124 -16.35 -3.40 1.55
N VAL A 125 -15.93 -4.65 1.28
CA VAL A 125 -14.60 -4.95 0.74
C VAL A 125 -14.68 -6.07 -0.32
N VAL A 126 -13.89 -5.94 -1.39
CA VAL A 126 -13.64 -7.03 -2.34
C VAL A 126 -12.21 -7.53 -2.17
N ALA A 127 -12.05 -8.78 -1.72
CA ALA A 127 -10.75 -9.26 -1.25
C ALA A 127 -9.71 -9.31 -2.37
N THR A 128 -10.05 -9.84 -3.55
CA THR A 128 -9.10 -10.19 -4.62
C THR A 128 -9.20 -9.28 -5.85
N MET A 129 -9.72 -8.05 -5.70
CA MET A 129 -9.83 -7.13 -6.82
C MET A 129 -8.45 -6.63 -7.25
N GLY A 130 -8.04 -6.98 -8.47
CA GLY A 130 -6.88 -6.38 -9.11
C GLY A 130 -7.08 -4.89 -9.34
N HIS A 131 -6.07 -4.10 -8.96
CA HIS A 131 -6.01 -2.66 -9.19
C HIS A 131 -5.93 -2.37 -10.69
N ARG A 132 -6.84 -1.52 -11.15
CA ARG A 132 -6.85 -1.03 -12.53
C ARG A 132 -7.37 0.41 -12.55
N PRO A 133 -6.80 1.31 -13.39
CA PRO A 133 -7.22 2.71 -13.44
C PRO A 133 -8.74 2.88 -13.67
N GLU A 134 -9.35 2.05 -14.52
CA GLU A 134 -10.79 2.16 -14.79
C GLU A 134 -11.67 1.82 -13.58
N ARG A 135 -11.14 1.16 -12.54
CA ARG A 135 -11.91 0.77 -11.35
C ARG A 135 -11.85 1.81 -10.24
N GLU A 136 -10.88 2.71 -10.27
CA GLU A 136 -10.70 3.76 -9.25
C GLU A 136 -11.88 4.74 -9.18
N GLN A 137 -12.65 4.84 -10.27
CA GLN A 137 -13.88 5.65 -10.29
C GLN A 137 -14.97 5.14 -9.32
N TRP A 138 -14.89 3.87 -8.88
CA TRP A 138 -15.85 3.27 -7.94
C TRP A 138 -15.21 2.76 -6.65
N PHE A 139 -13.90 2.50 -6.64
CA PHE A 139 -13.25 1.77 -5.56
C PHE A 139 -11.95 2.45 -5.12
N VAL A 140 -11.67 2.37 -3.82
CA VAL A 140 -10.38 2.69 -3.24
C VAL A 140 -9.62 1.38 -3.00
N PHE A 141 -8.35 1.34 -3.39
CA PHE A 141 -7.52 0.14 -3.29
C PHE A 141 -6.59 0.22 -2.08
N THR A 142 -6.40 -0.91 -1.41
CA THR A 142 -5.36 -1.06 -0.40
C THR A 142 -3.98 -1.13 -1.06
N ARG A 143 -2.93 -1.11 -0.23
CA ARG A 143 -1.64 -1.61 -0.69
C ARG A 143 -1.79 -3.07 -1.14
N PRO A 144 -1.15 -3.48 -2.26
CA PRO A 144 -1.23 -4.85 -2.72
C PRO A 144 -0.57 -5.80 -1.72
N TYR A 145 -1.25 -6.90 -1.42
CA TYR A 145 -0.75 -7.98 -0.58
C TYR A 145 -0.57 -9.30 -1.37
N ILE A 146 -0.98 -9.31 -2.65
CA ILE A 146 -0.76 -10.41 -3.59
C ILE A 146 -0.10 -9.82 -4.83
N PHE A 147 1.04 -10.39 -5.22
CA PHE A 147 1.70 -10.11 -6.48
C PHE A 147 1.65 -11.37 -7.33
N LYS A 148 1.25 -11.23 -8.60
CA LYS A 148 1.21 -12.34 -9.55
C LYS A 148 1.76 -11.91 -10.89
N SER A 149 2.63 -12.73 -11.46
CA SER A 149 3.10 -12.58 -12.83
C SER A 149 2.13 -13.28 -13.76
N MET A 150 1.68 -12.59 -14.80
CA MET A 150 0.91 -13.24 -15.86
C MET A 150 1.88 -14.01 -16.75
N MET A 151 1.58 -15.28 -17.00
CA MET A 151 2.34 -16.13 -17.90
C MET A 151 1.39 -16.70 -18.96
N ILE A 152 1.89 -16.81 -20.18
CA ILE A 152 1.17 -17.48 -21.25
C ILE A 152 1.54 -18.95 -21.17
N MET A 153 0.55 -19.81 -20.95
CA MET A 153 0.71 -21.25 -21.11
C MET A 153 0.38 -21.57 -22.56
N ILE A 154 1.38 -22.03 -23.31
CA ILE A 154 1.22 -22.56 -24.67
C ILE A 154 1.03 -24.07 -24.63
#